data_AF-A0A4R2CS17-F1
#
_entry.id   AF-A0A4R2CS17-F1
#
_cell.length_a   1.000
_cell.length_b   1.000
_cell.length_c   1.000
_cell.angle_alpha   90.00
_cell.angle_beta   90.00
_cell.angle_gamma   90.00
#
_symmetry.space_group_name_H-M   'P 1'
#
loop_
_entity.id
_entity.type
_entity.pdbx_description
1 polymer ?
#
loop_
_entity_poly.entity_id
_entity_poly.type
_entity_poly.pdbx_seq_one_letter_code
_entity_poly.pdbx_strand_id
1 'polypeptide(L)' 'WTLGRVAVVIERLTGVTYGPTQTWTILRTRLGWSRQRPARRAVERDEDAIVAWRENEWPRIKK' A
#
# COMPACT_ATOMS: atom_id res chain seq x y z
N TRP A 1 0.98 -1.92 4.69
CA TRP A 1 2.02 -0.90 4.97
C TRP A 1 2.69 -1.20 6.29
N THR A 2 4.03 -1.14 6.37
CA THR A 2 4.79 -1.33 7.62
C THR A 2 5.07 0.02 8.28
N LEU A 3 5.23 0.05 9.61
CA LEU A 3 5.53 1.30 10.33
C LEU A 3 6.81 1.98 9.82
N GLY A 4 7.86 1.21 9.52
CA GLY A 4 9.10 1.77 8.97
C GLY A 4 8.91 2.47 7.62
N ARG A 5 8.08 1.91 6.72
CA ARG A 5 7.77 2.58 5.44
C ARG A 5 7.00 3.89 5.66
N VAL A 6 6.09 3.91 6.63
CA VAL A 6 5.35 5.14 6.97
C VAL A 6 6.28 6.19 7.58
N ALA A 7 7.19 5.80 8.48
CA ALA A 7 8.16 6.70 9.08
C ALA A 7 9.04 7.39 8.02
N VAL A 8 9.53 6.63 7.03
CA VAL A 8 10.30 7.18 5.89
C VAL A 8 9.47 8.18 5.08
N VAL A 9 8.17 7.93 4.88
CA VAL A 9 7.29 8.88 4.17
C VAL A 9 7.10 10.16 4.97
N ILE A 10 6.91 10.07 6.29
CA ILE A 10 6.78 11.24 7.16
C ILE A 10 8.06 12.07 7.08
N GLU A 11 9.22 11.45 7.26
CA GLU A 11 10.52 12.11 7.18
C GLU A 11 10.72 12.83 5.85
N ARG A 12 10.41 12.17 4.72
CA ARG A 12 10.55 12.78 3.39
C ARG A 12 9.63 13.99 3.17
N LEU A 13 8.44 13.99 3.77
CA LEU A 13 7.45 15.05 3.56
C LEU A 13 7.60 16.20 4.56
N THR A 14 8.10 15.93 5.77
CA THR A 14 8.13 16.92 6.86
C THR A 14 9.53 17.22 7.40
N GLY A 15 10.53 16.41 7.05
CA GLY A 15 11.88 16.47 7.63
C GLY A 15 11.97 15.94 9.06
N VAL A 16 10.88 15.42 9.63
CA VAL A 16 10.83 14.94 11.02
C VAL A 16 10.94 13.42 11.07
N THR A 17 11.91 12.91 11.83
CA THR A 17 12.10 11.48 12.05
C THR A 17 11.30 11.01 13.26
N TYR A 18 10.58 9.90 13.09
CA TYR A 18 9.87 9.23 14.19
C TYR A 18 10.32 7.78 14.33
N GLY A 19 10.37 7.32 15.59
CA GLY A 19 10.50 5.90 15.88
C GLY A 19 9.20 5.13 15.56
N PRO A 20 9.25 3.77 15.52
CA PRO A 20 8.09 2.93 15.23
C PRO A 20 6.90 3.19 16.17
N THR A 21 7.16 3.36 17.48
CA THR A 21 6.13 3.62 18.49
C THR A 21 5.38 4.93 18.24
N GLN A 22 6.11 6.02 17.98
CA GLN A 22 5.51 7.33 17.70
C GLN A 22 4.74 7.33 16.39
N THR A 23 5.29 6.68 15.36
CA THR A 23 4.62 6.49 14.07
C THR A 23 3.27 5.80 14.27
N TRP A 24 3.22 4.73 15.08
CA TRP A 24 1.96 4.05 15.39
C TRP A 24 0.98 4.92 16.18
N THR A 25 1.46 5.68 17.17
CA THR A 25 0.62 6.60 17.95
C THR A 25 -0.02 7.66 17.05
N ILE A 26 0.73 8.25 16.11
CA ILE A 26 0.18 9.22 15.15
C ILE A 26 -0.91 8.57 14.30
N LEU A 27 -0.61 7.42 13.67
CA LEU A 27 -1.55 6.72 12.81
C LEU A 27 -2.84 6.35 13.56
N ARG A 28 -2.72 5.70 14.73
CA ARG A 28 -3.88 5.20 15.47
C ARG A 28 -4.66 6.30 16.16
N THR A 29 -3.98 7.15 16.91
CA THR A 29 -4.64 8.08 17.85
C THR A 29 -4.97 9.42 17.21
N ARG A 30 -4.13 9.93 16.30
CA ARG A 30 -4.36 11.24 15.66
C ARG A 30 -5.14 11.10 14.36
N LEU A 31 -4.85 10.07 13.57
CA LEU A 31 -5.48 9.87 12.26
C LEU A 31 -6.60 8.81 12.25
N GLY A 32 -6.81 8.10 13.37
CA GLY A 32 -7.87 7.09 13.49
C GLY A 32 -7.64 5.82 12.68
N TRP A 33 -6.40 5.57 12.23
CA TRP A 33 -6.10 4.41 11.40
C TRP A 33 -6.09 3.12 12.22
N SER A 34 -6.78 2.12 11.71
CA SER A 34 -6.71 0.75 12.20
C SER A 34 -5.66 -0.06 11.44
N ARG A 35 -5.26 -1.22 12.00
CA ARG A 35 -4.36 -2.15 11.33
C ARG A 35 -4.94 -2.55 9.97
N GLN A 36 -4.30 -2.10 8.90
CA GLN A 36 -4.66 -2.48 7.54
C GLN A 36 -4.15 -3.89 7.24
N ARG A 37 -5.07 -4.85 7.15
CA ARG A 37 -4.77 -6.17 6.59
C ARG A 37 -4.61 -6.02 5.08
N PRO A 38 -3.50 -6.48 4.48
CA PRO A 38 -3.40 -6.56 3.03
C PRO A 38 -4.60 -7.35 2.49
N ALA A 39 -5.16 -6.90 1.37
CA ALA A 39 -6.14 -7.70 0.64
C ALA A 39 -5.50 -9.06 0.32
N ARG A 40 -6.27 -10.13 0.53
CA ARG A 40 -5.82 -11.49 0.20
C ARG A 40 -5.57 -11.53 -1.32
N ARG A 41 -4.33 -11.77 -1.71
CA ARG A 41 -3.98 -12.03 -3.12
C ARG A 41 -4.13 -13.52 -3.38
N ALA A 42 -4.67 -13.89 -4.54
CA ALA A 42 -4.67 -15.27 -5.00
C ALA A 42 -3.22 -15.74 -5.20
N VAL A 43 -2.93 -17.00 -4.89
CA VAL A 43 -1.59 -17.58 -5.06
C VAL A 43 -1.20 -17.62 -6.54
N GLU A 44 -2.18 -17.84 -7.41
CA GLU A 44 -2.04 -17.88 -8.86
C GLU A 44 -1.90 -16.49 -9.50
N ARG A 45 -1.82 -15.43 -8.69
CA ARG A 45 -1.73 -14.06 -9.22
C ARG A 45 -0.39 -13.86 -9.91
N ASP A 46 -0.44 -13.77 -11.23
CA ASP A 46 0.67 -13.42 -12.10
C ASP A 46 0.50 -11.96 -12.58
N GLU A 47 1.42 -11.07 -12.15
CA GLU A 47 1.35 -9.66 -12.51
C GLU A 47 1.61 -9.42 -14.01
N ASP A 48 2.44 -10.25 -14.65
CA ASP A 48 2.75 -10.12 -16.09
C ASP A 48 1.53 -10.55 -16.92
N ALA A 49 0.88 -11.65 -16.53
CA ALA A 49 -0.37 -12.10 -17.16
C ALA A 49 -1.49 -11.07 -16.98
N ILE A 50 -1.58 -10.42 -15.82
CA ILE A 50 -2.57 -9.37 -15.55
C ILE A 50 -2.33 -8.14 -16.44
N VAL A 51 -1.08 -7.72 -16.60
CA VAL A 51 -0.72 -6.60 -17.48
C VAL A 51 -1.06 -6.95 -18.92
N ALA A 52 -0.63 -8.12 -19.40
CA ALA A 52 -0.92 -8.58 -20.76
C ALA A 52 -2.43 -8.68 -21.04
N TRP A 53 -3.22 -9.22 -20.10
CA TRP A 53 -4.68 -9.32 -20.26
C TRP A 53 -5.34 -7.94 -20.31
N ARG A 54 -4.92 -7.02 -19.45
CA ARG A 54 -5.46 -5.65 -19.42
C ARG A 54 -5.17 -4.89 -20.72
N GLU A 55 -4.01 -5.10 -21.32
CA GLU A 55 -3.60 -4.37 -22.53
C GLU A 55 -4.20 -4.95 -23.80
N ASN A 56 -4.29 -6.28 -23.89
CA ASN A 56 -4.67 -6.96 -25.13
C ASN A 56 -6.12 -7.46 -25.13
N GLU A 57 -6.54 -8.08 -24.03
CA GLU A 57 -7.80 -8.81 -23.97
C GLU A 57 -8.96 -7.89 -23.58
N TRP A 58 -8.73 -6.98 -22.64
CA TRP A 58 -9.76 -6.05 -22.18
C TRP A 58 -10.31 -5.13 -23.28
N PRO A 59 -9.48 -4.51 -24.16
CA PRO A 59 -9.99 -3.73 -25.29
C PRO A 59 -10.76 -4.58 -26.31
N ARG A 60 -10.38 -5.85 -26.49
CA ARG A 60 -11.05 -6.78 -27.41
C ARG A 60 -12.45 -7.16 -26.91
N ILE A 61 -12.61 -7.39 -25.61
CA ILE A 61 -13.88 -7.82 -25.00
C ILE A 61 -14.87 -6.67 -24.84
N LYS A 62 -14.40 -5.42 -24.71
CA LYS A 62 -15.26 -4.25 -24.51
C LYS A 62 -15.99 -3.77 -25.79
N LYS A 63 -15.73 -4.41 -26.94
CA LYS A 63 -16.37 -4.07 -28.22
C LYS A 63 -17.68 -4.83 -28.38
#